data_AF-A0ABD5S0H7-F1
#
_entry.id   AF-A0ABD5S0H7-F1
#
_cell.length_a   1.000
_cell.length_b   1.000
_cell.length_c   1.000
_cell.angle_alpha   90.00
_cell.angle_beta   90.00
_cell.angle_gamma   90.00
#
_symmetry.space_group_name_H-M   'P 1'
#
loop_
_entity.id
_entity.type
_entity.pdbx_description
1 polymer ?
#
loop_
_entity_poly.entity_id
_entity_poly.type
_entity_poly.pdbx_seq_one_letter_code
_entity_poly.pdbx_strand_id
1 'polypeptide(L)'
;MFPGANADRGAADYVVVGAPLDVSTSFRPGARFGPDRVRRFAEPFDDYDRRTDRRFTDLSVHDAGDVRAWDDAPDYLQFLEGACRDVVRDDAVPLVLGGEHTV
;
A
#
# COMPACT_ATOMS: atom_id res chain seq x y z
N MET A 1 -8.93 1.29 -6.02
CA MET A 1 -8.37 2.40 -5.22
C MET A 1 -9.25 2.56 -4.00
N PHE A 2 -8.69 2.92 -2.85
CA PHE A 2 -9.48 3.14 -1.64
C PHE A 2 -10.40 4.37 -1.81
N PRO A 3 -11.69 4.29 -1.44
CA PRO A 3 -12.56 5.47 -1.41
C PRO A 3 -11.91 6.57 -0.56
N GLY A 4 -11.66 7.73 -1.14
CA GLY A 4 -11.04 8.88 -0.47
C GLY A 4 -9.52 8.94 -0.46
N ALA A 5 -8.79 7.94 -0.97
CA ALA A 5 -7.33 8.02 -1.18
C ALA A 5 -6.97 8.75 -2.49
N ASN A 6 -7.40 9.99 -2.63
CA ASN A 6 -7.25 10.79 -3.85
C ASN A 6 -6.35 12.02 -3.68
N ALA A 7 -5.56 12.09 -2.60
CA ALA A 7 -4.60 13.17 -2.43
C ALA A 7 -3.51 13.12 -3.50
N ASP A 8 -3.06 14.30 -3.94
CA ASP A 8 -1.85 14.42 -4.75
C ASP A 8 -0.63 13.98 -3.95
N ARG A 9 0.30 13.26 -4.59
CA ARG A 9 1.49 12.72 -3.92
C ARG A 9 2.28 13.76 -3.14
N GLY A 10 2.43 14.98 -3.67
CA GLY A 10 3.21 16.04 -3.01
C GLY A 10 2.52 16.73 -1.82
N ALA A 11 1.25 16.39 -1.55
CA ALA A 11 0.46 16.93 -0.44
C ALA A 11 -0.07 15.81 0.49
N ALA A 12 0.41 14.59 0.33
CA ALA A 12 -0.09 13.44 1.06
C ALA A 12 0.62 13.28 2.41
N ASP A 13 -0.14 13.05 3.47
CA ASP A 13 0.39 12.70 4.79
C ASP A 13 0.70 11.19 4.88
N TYR A 14 -0.03 10.38 4.09
CA TYR A 14 0.13 8.93 4.02
C TYR A 14 0.16 8.46 2.58
N VAL A 15 1.05 7.51 2.27
CA VAL A 15 1.15 6.91 0.93
C VAL A 15 1.00 5.40 1.03
N VAL A 16 -0.07 4.86 0.43
CA VAL A 16 -0.29 3.42 0.34
C VAL A 16 0.59 2.83 -0.76
N VAL A 17 1.38 1.81 -0.42
CA VAL A 17 2.31 1.13 -1.32
C VAL A 17 1.99 -0.36 -1.32
N GLY A 18 1.58 -0.90 -2.46
CA GLY A 18 1.39 -2.35 -2.60
C GLY A 18 2.72 -3.06 -2.86
N ALA A 19 2.96 -4.15 -2.15
CA ALA A 19 4.15 -4.97 -2.23
C ALA A 19 3.79 -6.45 -2.46
N PRO A 20 3.37 -6.83 -3.68
CA PRO A 20 2.83 -8.16 -4.00
C PRO A 20 3.90 -9.27 -4.14
N LEU A 21 4.86 -9.34 -3.22
CA LEU A 21 5.86 -10.41 -3.15
C LEU A 21 5.27 -11.67 -2.52
N ASP A 22 5.60 -12.85 -3.05
CA ASP A 22 5.13 -14.15 -2.53
C ASP A 22 5.98 -15.29 -3.11
N VAL A 23 7.30 -15.16 -2.97
CA VAL A 23 8.30 -16.05 -3.59
C VAL A 23 8.88 -17.05 -2.59
N SER A 24 8.83 -16.74 -1.29
CA SER A 24 9.29 -17.62 -0.22
C SER A 24 8.18 -18.51 0.36
N THR A 25 6.91 -18.23 0.05
CA THR A 25 5.76 -18.98 0.55
C THR A 25 5.65 -20.37 -0.10
N SER A 26 5.75 -21.43 0.71
CA SER A 26 5.69 -22.82 0.24
C SER A 26 4.34 -23.51 0.47
N PHE A 27 3.66 -23.27 1.59
CA PHE A 27 2.45 -24.02 1.98
C PHE A 27 1.17 -23.53 1.28
N ARG A 28 0.94 -22.21 1.27
CA ARG A 28 -0.28 -21.59 0.71
C ARG A 28 0.06 -20.33 -0.08
N PRO A 29 0.56 -20.45 -1.32
CA PRO A 29 0.84 -19.31 -2.17
C PRO A 29 -0.46 -18.58 -2.57
N GLY A 30 -0.32 -17.33 -2.94
CA GLY A 30 -1.40 -16.42 -3.33
C GLY A 30 -1.37 -15.08 -2.61
N ALA A 31 -0.45 -14.85 -1.67
CA ALA A 31 -0.36 -13.60 -0.93
C ALA A 31 -0.02 -12.41 -1.85
N ARG A 32 0.63 -12.66 -3.00
CA ARG A 32 0.86 -11.67 -4.06
C ARG A 32 -0.40 -10.97 -4.57
N PHE A 33 -1.57 -11.59 -4.41
CA PHE A 33 -2.86 -10.99 -4.80
C PHE A 33 -3.48 -10.13 -3.68
N GLY A 34 -2.85 -10.07 -2.51
CA GLY A 34 -3.31 -9.33 -1.34
C GLY A 34 -3.59 -7.85 -1.62
N PRO A 35 -2.63 -7.08 -2.16
CA PRO A 35 -2.80 -5.64 -2.37
C PRO A 35 -3.99 -5.29 -3.27
N ASP A 36 -4.15 -6.01 -4.38
CA ASP A 36 -5.30 -5.88 -5.29
C ASP A 36 -6.61 -6.24 -4.59
N ARG A 37 -6.66 -7.37 -3.88
CA ARG A 37 -7.88 -7.80 -3.18
C ARG A 37 -8.30 -6.83 -2.09
N VAL A 38 -7.37 -6.30 -1.30
CA VAL A 38 -7.68 -5.29 -0.28
C VAL A 38 -8.33 -4.07 -0.95
N ARG A 39 -7.76 -3.55 -2.04
CA ARG A 39 -8.34 -2.42 -2.78
C ARG A 39 -9.72 -2.72 -3.35
N ARG A 40 -9.90 -3.90 -3.94
CA ARG A 40 -11.18 -4.32 -4.52
C ARG A 40 -12.27 -4.44 -3.46
N PHE A 41 -11.96 -5.03 -2.30
CA PHE A 41 -12.93 -5.16 -1.22
C PHE A 41 -13.12 -3.87 -0.41
N ALA A 42 -12.19 -2.91 -0.53
CA ALA A 42 -12.33 -1.58 0.05
C ALA A 42 -13.29 -0.66 -0.73
N GLU A 43 -13.52 -0.90 -2.03
CA GLU A 43 -14.36 -0.07 -2.90
C GLU A 43 -15.78 0.25 -2.36
N PRO A 44 -16.53 -0.69 -1.75
CA PRO A 44 -17.85 -0.40 -1.21
C PRO A 44 -17.85 0.26 0.17
N PHE A 45 -16.69 0.49 0.80
CA PHE A 45 -16.64 1.13 2.12
C PHE A 45 -16.97 2.62 2.01
N ASP A 46 -17.63 3.14 3.04
CA ASP A 46 -17.84 4.57 3.18
C ASP A 46 -16.54 5.28 3.56
N ASP A 47 -16.37 6.48 3.00
CA ASP A 47 -15.29 7.41 3.34
C ASP A 47 -15.40 7.92 4.80
N TYR A 48 -16.59 7.86 5.41
CA TYR A 48 -16.83 8.33 6.78
C TYR A 48 -16.79 7.20 7.81
N ASP A 49 -15.96 7.34 8.85
CA ASP A 49 -15.94 6.46 10.01
C ASP A 49 -16.67 7.10 11.21
N ARG A 50 -17.83 6.54 11.55
CA ARG A 50 -18.64 6.99 12.69
C ARG A 50 -17.92 6.87 14.04
N ARG A 51 -16.96 5.94 14.19
CA ARG A 51 -16.27 5.72 15.47
C ARG A 51 -15.29 6.85 15.79
N THR A 52 -14.63 7.40 14.77
CA THR A 52 -13.68 8.50 14.92
C THR A 52 -14.26 9.87 14.55
N ASP A 53 -15.46 9.90 13.96
CA ASP A 53 -16.10 11.10 13.41
C ASP A 53 -15.19 11.82 12.40
N ARG A 54 -14.59 11.03 11.51
CA ARG A 54 -13.64 11.51 10.49
C ARG A 54 -13.95 10.92 9.14
N ARG A 55 -13.50 11.62 8.09
CA ARG A 55 -13.45 11.08 6.74
C ARG A 55 -12.04 10.62 6.40
N PHE A 56 -11.93 9.60 5.57
CA PHE A 56 -10.67 9.11 5.07
C PHE A 56 -10.02 10.12 4.11
N THR A 57 -10.85 10.83 3.32
CA THR A 57 -10.46 11.99 2.51
C THR A 57 -9.78 13.11 3.29
N ASP A 58 -10.13 13.29 4.57
CA ASP A 58 -9.54 14.33 5.43
C ASP A 58 -8.13 13.98 5.92
N LEU A 59 -7.64 12.76 5.66
CA LEU A 59 -6.33 12.28 6.10
C LEU A 59 -5.23 12.42 5.03
N SER A 60 -5.51 13.07 3.90
CA SER A 60 -4.54 13.31 2.82
C SER A 60 -3.82 12.03 2.36
N VAL A 61 -4.59 10.98 2.04
CA VAL A 61 -4.02 9.68 1.64
C VAL A 61 -3.83 9.60 0.13
N HIS A 62 -2.65 9.18 -0.31
CA HIS A 62 -2.33 8.87 -1.71
C HIS A 62 -2.16 7.37 -1.92
N ASP A 63 -2.92 6.76 -2.85
CA ASP A 63 -2.71 5.37 -3.26
C ASP A 63 -1.73 5.31 -4.44
N ALA A 64 -0.47 4.92 -4.17
CA ALA A 64 0.60 4.85 -5.17
C ALA A 64 0.55 3.57 -6.03
N GLY A 65 -0.45 2.70 -5.82
CA GLY A 65 -0.57 1.43 -6.52
C GLY A 65 0.42 0.38 -6.00
N ASP A 66 0.82 -0.53 -6.88
CA ASP A 66 1.69 -1.65 -6.54
C ASP A 66 3.11 -1.45 -7.10
N VAL A 67 4.11 -1.72 -6.28
CA VAL A 67 5.46 -1.99 -6.75
C VAL A 67 5.43 -3.30 -7.53
N ARG A 68 5.83 -3.27 -8.79
CA ARG A 68 5.89 -4.47 -9.63
C ARG A 68 6.77 -5.51 -8.94
N ALA A 69 6.25 -6.71 -8.69
CA ALA A 69 7.06 -7.81 -8.13
C ALA A 69 7.81 -8.60 -9.21
N TRP A 70 8.95 -9.20 -8.80
CA TRP A 70 9.74 -10.17 -9.57
C TRP A 70 10.38 -11.21 -8.63
N ASP A 71 11.06 -12.20 -9.21
CA ASP A 71 11.45 -13.42 -8.49
C ASP A 71 12.75 -13.28 -7.64
N ASP A 72 13.53 -12.22 -7.85
CA ASP A 72 14.71 -11.91 -7.03
C ASP A 72 14.28 -11.11 -5.79
N ALA A 73 14.05 -11.82 -4.68
CA ALA A 73 13.56 -11.18 -3.45
C ALA A 73 14.51 -10.12 -2.89
N PRO A 74 15.84 -10.35 -2.76
CA PRO A 74 16.77 -9.31 -2.33
C PRO A 74 16.71 -8.03 -3.17
N ASP A 75 16.71 -8.15 -4.49
CA ASP A 75 16.63 -7.01 -5.40
C ASP A 75 15.28 -6.27 -5.29
N TYR A 76 14.19 -7.03 -5.22
CA TYR A 76 12.86 -6.48 -4.98
C TYR A 76 12.75 -5.71 -3.66
N LEU A 77 13.28 -6.28 -2.57
CA LEU A 77 13.25 -5.62 -1.25
C LEU A 77 14.09 -4.34 -1.24
N GLN A 78 15.24 -4.33 -1.92
CA GLN A 78 16.04 -3.12 -2.09
C GLN A 78 15.26 -2.03 -2.85
N PHE A 79 14.53 -2.40 -3.90
CA PHE A 79 13.70 -1.45 -4.63
C PHE A 79 12.54 -0.93 -3.78
N LEU A 80 11.84 -1.82 -3.07
CA LEU A 80 10.74 -1.46 -2.17
C LEU A 80 11.22 -0.52 -1.05
N GLU A 81 12.39 -0.78 -0.46
CA GLU A 81 13.02 0.10 0.52
C GLU A 81 13.24 1.50 -0.08
N GLY A 82 13.73 1.59 -1.32
CA GLY A 82 13.88 2.85 -2.04
C GLY A 82 12.55 3.60 -2.19
N ALA A 83 11.50 2.91 -2.62
CA ALA A 83 10.17 3.50 -2.78
C ALA A 83 9.61 4.04 -1.45
N CYS A 84 9.73 3.26 -0.35
CA CYS A 84 9.34 3.69 0.99
C CYS A 84 10.19 4.86 1.50
N ARG A 85 11.49 4.86 1.21
CA ARG A 85 12.41 5.94 1.58
C ARG A 85 12.05 7.24 0.89
N ASP A 86 11.64 7.19 -0.38
CA ASP A 86 11.18 8.38 -1.10
C ASP A 86 9.89 8.93 -0.50
N VAL A 87 8.95 8.08 -0.07
CA VAL A 87 7.77 8.53 0.70
C VAL A 87 8.17 9.27 1.98
N VAL A 88 9.10 8.69 2.77
CA VAL A 88 9.57 9.32 4.01
C VAL A 88 10.32 10.63 3.74
N ARG A 89 11.07 10.74 2.64
CA ARG A 89 11.75 11.97 2.23
C ARG A 89 10.78 13.10 1.88
N ASP A 90 9.59 12.74 1.42
CA ASP A 90 8.49 13.68 1.14
C ASP A 90 7.71 14.07 2.41
N ASP A 91 8.21 13.72 3.61
CA ASP A 91 7.56 13.96 4.92
C ASP A 91 6.22 13.23 5.12
N ALA A 92 6.02 12.13 4.37
CA ALA A 92 4.83 11.29 4.43
C ALA A 92 5.11 9.92 5.07
N VAL A 93 4.06 9.25 5.54
CA VAL A 93 4.15 7.91 6.14
C VAL A 93 3.82 6.82 5.11
N PRO A 94 4.72 5.87 4.79
CA PRO A 94 4.41 4.75 3.93
C PRO A 94 3.51 3.72 4.63
N LEU A 95 2.43 3.32 3.97
CA LEU A 95 1.49 2.29 4.40
C LEU A 95 1.58 1.09 3.44
N VAL A 96 2.35 0.07 3.83
CA VAL A 96 2.63 -1.07 2.95
C VAL A 96 1.52 -2.11 3.02
N LEU A 97 0.95 -2.46 1.86
CA LEU A 97 0.08 -3.62 1.69
C LEU A 97 0.92 -4.75 1.11
N GLY A 98 1.30 -5.73 1.94
CA GLY A 98 2.21 -6.79 1.52
C GLY A 98 1.55 -7.97 0.80
N GLY A 99 2.40 -8.92 0.43
CA GLY A 99 2.04 -10.32 0.21
C GLY A 99 2.63 -11.17 1.33
N GLU A 100 3.86 -11.64 1.16
CA GLU A 100 4.62 -12.33 2.21
C GLU A 100 5.18 -11.34 3.26
N HIS A 101 5.53 -11.84 4.45
CA HIS A 101 5.97 -11.02 5.59
C HIS A 101 7.42 -10.50 5.45
N THR A 102 8.14 -10.88 4.40
CA THR A 102 9.51 -10.41 4.16
C THR A 102 9.54 -8.93 3.74
N VAL A 103 8.43 -8.43 3.18
CA VAL A 103 8.28 -7.06 2.66
C VAL A 103 8.18 -5.99 3.76
#